data_AF-A0A816Z4F3-F1
#
_entry.id   AF-A0A816Z4F3-F1
#
_cell.length_a   1.000
_cell.length_b   1.000
_cell.length_c   1.000
_cell.angle_alpha   90.00
_cell.angle_beta   90.00
_cell.angle_gamma   90.00
#
_symmetry.space_group_name_H-M   'P 1'
#
loop_
_entity.id
_entity.type
_entity.pdbx_description
1 polymer ?
#
loop_
_entity_poly.entity_id
_entity_poly.type
_entity_poly.pdbx_seq_one_letter_code
_entity_poly.pdbx_strand_id
1 'polypeptide(L)'
;MIAIGVTNIFGPFFGAYPTTGSFSRTAIKSKAGVRTPLADVVSGSVIILGIYALTELFYWISQASLAAVIIHAVGDLIVGPTTLKSFWQVNPIEFFIFWAGVLVTIFSNIEYGIYVTIISSGALLLFRIAKARGQFVGRVIIQQVKLFADDYEHLTTRNIYVPLDHSDGSNPTIIPISPGNGIFIYRLNESFLYPNANHYIELLVEQIFRETKPGKRNPYGSLGEQPWNLKTSRHPERNQQKDDSRPCLHALILDFTGVAHLDITGLQNLVDVRRQLDRYANKKVNWHFAGLSNPWLKRALVSVGFGSSEEGHTVFSVANIHDHIDCGENDNAVVLVPILDINRPLFHADLDEAYEAAITSLPAKETAAIFNNSNA
;
A
#
# COMPACT_ATOMS: atom_id res chain seq x y z
N MET A 1 -30.63 2.24 1.89
CA MET A 1 -30.77 3.70 1.69
C MET A 1 -32.04 4.10 0.96
N ILE A 2 -32.45 3.40 -0.11
CA ILE A 2 -33.69 3.70 -0.86
C ILE A 2 -34.93 3.74 0.07
N ALA A 3 -35.13 2.74 0.93
CA ALA A 3 -36.30 2.68 1.82
C ALA A 3 -36.40 3.88 2.79
N ILE A 4 -35.30 4.26 3.46
CA ILE A 4 -35.26 5.44 4.35
C ILE A 4 -35.51 6.73 3.55
N GLY A 5 -34.95 6.82 2.34
CA GLY A 5 -35.19 7.95 1.43
C GLY A 5 -36.67 8.07 1.06
N VAL A 6 -37.31 6.98 0.65
CA VAL A 6 -38.75 6.93 0.35
C VAL A 6 -39.57 7.33 1.58
N THR A 7 -39.27 6.76 2.76
CA THR A 7 -39.97 7.12 4.01
C THR A 7 -39.83 8.61 4.35
N ASN A 8 -38.66 9.21 4.15
CA ASN A 8 -38.45 10.63 4.43
C ASN A 8 -38.98 11.56 3.34
N ILE A 9 -39.26 11.05 2.14
CA ILE A 9 -40.01 11.77 1.10
C ILE A 9 -41.51 11.78 1.43
N PHE A 10 -42.08 10.64 1.82
CA PHE A 10 -43.52 10.53 2.11
C PHE A 10 -43.90 11.00 3.52
N GLY A 11 -43.02 10.85 4.50
CA GLY A 11 -43.27 11.18 5.91
C GLY A 11 -43.78 12.61 6.16
N PRO A 12 -43.19 13.65 5.56
CA PRO A 12 -43.65 15.03 5.74
C PRO A 12 -45.10 15.28 5.30
N PHE A 13 -45.64 14.52 4.33
CA PHE A 13 -47.05 14.62 3.93
C PHE A 13 -48.02 14.21 5.04
N PHE A 14 -47.55 13.46 6.03
CA PHE A 14 -48.29 13.05 7.22
C PHE A 14 -47.83 13.77 8.50
N GLY A 15 -47.00 14.82 8.38
CA GLY A 15 -46.45 15.56 9.51
C GLY A 15 -45.35 14.83 10.29
N ALA A 16 -44.71 13.80 9.69
CA ALA A 16 -43.63 13.07 10.34
C ALA A 16 -42.29 13.83 10.28
N TYR A 17 -41.52 13.77 11.36
CA TYR A 17 -40.13 14.23 11.39
C TYR A 17 -39.19 13.27 10.64
N PRO A 18 -37.99 13.74 10.22
CA PRO A 18 -36.99 12.90 9.58
C PRO A 18 -36.74 11.62 10.39
N THR A 19 -37.03 10.48 9.78
CA THR A 19 -36.96 9.18 10.43
C THR A 19 -35.64 8.50 10.09
N THR A 20 -35.04 7.87 11.09
CA THR A 20 -33.81 7.08 10.97
C THR A 20 -34.00 5.69 11.58
N GLY A 21 -33.01 4.81 11.42
CA GLY A 21 -33.01 3.53 12.13
C GLY A 21 -32.89 3.74 13.65
N SER A 22 -33.71 3.04 14.43
CA SER A 22 -33.65 3.10 15.90
C SER A 22 -32.84 1.92 16.44
N PHE A 23 -31.69 2.21 17.07
CA PHE A 23 -30.84 1.20 17.70
C PHE A 23 -31.56 0.50 18.87
N SER A 24 -32.19 1.27 19.75
CA SER A 24 -32.91 0.74 20.91
C SER A 24 -34.07 -0.19 20.51
N ARG A 25 -34.94 0.24 19.58
CA ARG A 25 -36.08 -0.57 19.13
C ARG A 25 -35.64 -1.84 18.40
N THR A 26 -34.60 -1.75 17.57
CA THR A 26 -34.05 -2.91 16.84
C THR A 26 -33.43 -3.92 17.79
N ALA A 27 -32.70 -3.46 18.81
CA ALA A 27 -32.10 -4.34 19.82
C ALA A 27 -33.18 -5.12 20.60
N ILE A 28 -34.27 -4.45 20.99
CA ILE A 28 -35.40 -5.10 21.69
C ILE A 28 -36.09 -6.12 20.76
N LYS A 29 -36.35 -5.77 19.50
CA LYS A 29 -36.95 -6.70 18.52
C LYS A 29 -36.09 -7.93 18.27
N SER A 30 -34.77 -7.74 18.21
CA SER A 30 -33.80 -8.82 18.08
C SER A 30 -33.84 -9.75 19.31
N LYS A 31 -33.84 -9.19 20.53
CA LYS A 31 -34.00 -9.97 21.78
C LYS A 31 -35.33 -10.70 21.87
N ALA A 32 -36.40 -10.13 21.29
CA ALA A 32 -37.73 -10.75 21.22
C ALA A 32 -37.86 -11.83 20.11
N GLY A 33 -36.80 -12.08 19.34
CA GLY A 33 -36.80 -13.11 18.29
C GLY A 33 -37.57 -12.74 17.02
N VAL A 34 -37.81 -11.45 16.77
CA VAL A 34 -38.49 -10.98 15.56
C VAL A 34 -37.64 -11.25 14.32
N ARG A 35 -38.20 -11.92 13.32
CA ARG A 35 -37.49 -12.28 12.06
C ARG A 35 -38.12 -11.69 10.80
N THR A 36 -39.25 -10.99 10.90
CA THR A 36 -40.00 -10.48 9.76
C THR A 36 -40.30 -8.99 9.90
N PRO A 37 -40.35 -8.22 8.80
CA PRO A 37 -40.72 -6.80 8.83
C PRO A 37 -42.19 -6.58 9.20
N LEU A 38 -43.02 -7.63 9.17
CA LEU A 38 -44.42 -7.58 9.58
C LEU A 38 -44.57 -7.12 11.05
N ALA A 39 -43.57 -7.36 11.89
CA ALA A 39 -43.57 -6.87 13.27
C ALA A 39 -43.62 -5.34 13.36
N ASP A 40 -43.12 -4.62 12.35
CA ASP A 40 -43.19 -3.16 12.30
C ASP A 40 -44.60 -2.68 12.00
N VAL A 41 -45.35 -3.42 11.17
CA VAL A 41 -46.78 -3.17 10.92
C VAL A 41 -47.56 -3.37 12.21
N VAL A 42 -47.35 -4.49 12.92
CA VAL A 42 -48.02 -4.74 14.21
C VAL A 42 -47.68 -3.65 15.23
N SER A 43 -46.39 -3.27 15.34
CA SER A 43 -45.95 -2.18 16.21
C SER A 43 -46.62 -0.86 15.84
N GLY A 44 -46.71 -0.55 14.55
CA GLY A 44 -47.38 0.66 14.04
C GLY A 44 -48.87 0.67 14.33
N SER A 45 -49.56 -0.45 14.13
CA SER A 45 -50.98 -0.60 14.46
C SER A 45 -51.25 -0.41 15.95
N VAL A 46 -50.38 -0.93 16.82
CA VAL A 46 -50.47 -0.72 18.28
C VAL A 46 -50.29 0.75 18.64
N ILE A 47 -49.36 1.47 17.97
CA ILE A 47 -49.17 2.91 18.18
C ILE A 47 -50.43 3.69 17.75
N ILE A 48 -51.00 3.38 16.58
CA ILE A 48 -52.23 4.03 16.09
C ILE A 48 -53.40 3.79 17.06
N LEU A 49 -53.58 2.53 17.51
CA LEU A 49 -54.60 2.17 18.49
C LEU A 49 -54.38 2.90 19.82
N GLY A 50 -53.14 2.99 20.28
CA GLY A 50 -52.76 3.70 21.50
C GLY A 50 -53.12 5.19 21.45
N ILE A 51 -52.83 5.85 20.33
CA ILE A 51 -53.17 7.27 20.15
C ILE A 51 -54.69 7.47 20.06
N TYR A 52 -55.44 6.54 19.47
CA TYR A 52 -56.90 6.70 19.38
C TYR A 52 -57.63 6.38 20.70
N ALA A 53 -57.22 5.33 21.41
CA ALA A 53 -57.95 4.80 22.57
C ALA A 53 -57.39 5.25 23.94
N LEU A 54 -56.09 5.55 24.04
CA LEU A 54 -55.39 5.79 25.32
C LEU A 54 -54.88 7.24 25.48
N THR A 55 -55.26 8.18 24.61
CA THR A 55 -54.76 9.57 24.70
C THR A 55 -55.10 10.25 26.03
N GLU A 56 -56.30 10.03 26.58
CA GLU A 56 -56.67 10.58 27.89
C GLU A 56 -55.81 10.02 29.03
N LEU A 57 -55.36 8.77 28.91
CA LEU A 57 -54.47 8.15 29.90
C LEU A 57 -53.04 8.68 29.79
N PHE A 58 -52.54 8.89 28.56
CA PHE A 58 -51.20 9.43 28.33
C PHE A 58 -51.04 10.87 28.83
N TYR A 59 -52.12 11.64 28.95
CA TYR A 59 -52.07 12.98 29.54
C TYR A 59 -51.53 12.99 30.98
N TRP A 60 -51.80 11.94 31.75
CA TRP A 60 -51.39 11.84 33.16
C TRP A 60 -49.96 11.33 33.35
N ILE A 61 -49.21 11.05 32.26
CA ILE A 61 -47.87 10.51 32.38
C ILE A 61 -46.90 11.60 32.88
N SER A 62 -46.17 11.28 33.96
CA SER A 62 -45.18 12.20 34.51
C SER A 62 -43.98 12.33 33.57
N GLN A 63 -43.51 13.57 33.36
CA GLN A 63 -42.28 13.86 32.61
C GLN A 63 -41.05 13.18 33.23
N ALA A 64 -41.05 12.98 34.55
CA ALA A 64 -39.98 12.27 35.25
C ALA A 64 -39.89 10.79 34.81
N SER A 65 -41.03 10.13 34.59
CA SER A 65 -41.08 8.75 34.11
C SER A 65 -40.55 8.64 32.68
N LEU A 66 -40.89 9.61 31.81
CA LEU A 66 -40.37 9.66 30.43
C LEU A 66 -38.85 9.90 30.41
N ALA A 67 -38.35 10.83 31.22
CA ALA A 67 -36.93 11.10 31.34
C ALA A 67 -36.14 9.87 31.85
N ALA A 68 -36.67 9.15 32.85
CA ALA A 68 -36.05 7.94 33.38
C ALA A 68 -35.90 6.85 32.31
N VAL A 69 -36.93 6.63 31.48
CA VAL A 69 -36.88 5.66 30.37
C VAL A 69 -35.83 6.06 29.33
N ILE A 70 -35.71 7.36 29.01
CA ILE A 70 -34.69 7.85 28.06
C ILE A 70 -33.28 7.66 28.64
N ILE A 71 -33.03 8.03 29.90
CA ILE A 71 -31.73 7.87 30.54
C ILE A 71 -31.31 6.40 30.56
N HIS A 72 -32.23 5.50 30.92
CA HIS A 72 -31.96 4.06 30.89
C HIS A 72 -31.64 3.57 29.48
N ALA A 73 -32.43 3.96 28.47
CA ALA A 73 -32.22 3.56 27.09
C ALA A 73 -30.91 4.07 26.49
N VAL A 74 -30.45 5.27 26.88
CA VAL A 74 -29.19 5.86 26.41
C VAL A 74 -27.99 5.33 27.19
N GLY A 75 -28.15 4.97 28.46
CA GLY A 75 -27.08 4.38 29.28
C GLY A 75 -26.50 3.11 28.65
N ASP A 76 -27.35 2.28 28.06
CA ASP A 76 -26.95 1.06 27.34
C ASP A 76 -26.17 1.34 26.03
N LEU A 77 -26.23 2.57 25.51
CA LEU A 77 -25.50 2.98 24.30
C LEU A 77 -24.12 3.57 24.60
N ILE A 78 -23.80 3.88 25.87
CA ILE A 78 -22.51 4.45 26.24
C ILE A 78 -21.42 3.40 26.05
N VAL A 79 -20.36 3.79 25.35
CA VAL A 79 -19.22 2.92 25.06
C VAL A 79 -18.49 2.53 26.36
N GLY A 80 -18.31 1.23 26.56
CA GLY A 80 -17.60 0.68 27.73
C GLY A 80 -16.09 0.93 27.73
N PRO A 81 -15.41 0.81 28.89
CA PRO A 81 -13.97 1.06 29.02
C PRO A 81 -13.10 0.07 28.25
N THR A 82 -13.62 -1.13 27.96
CA THR A 82 -12.93 -2.15 27.16
C THR A 82 -12.69 -1.68 25.73
N THR A 83 -13.71 -1.11 25.08
CA THR A 83 -13.60 -0.57 23.71
C THR A 83 -12.61 0.59 23.65
N LEU A 84 -12.59 1.44 24.67
CA LEU A 84 -11.66 2.57 24.74
C LEU A 84 -10.20 2.09 24.89
N LYS A 85 -9.97 1.00 25.65
CA LYS A 85 -8.67 0.34 25.72
C LYS A 85 -8.25 -0.25 24.38
N SER A 86 -9.18 -0.83 23.62
CA SER A 86 -8.91 -1.34 22.27
C SER A 86 -8.44 -0.23 21.33
N PHE A 87 -9.03 0.98 21.38
CA PHE A 87 -8.55 2.11 20.57
C PHE A 87 -7.10 2.46 20.90
N TRP A 88 -6.73 2.49 22.19
CA TRP A 88 -5.36 2.76 22.60
C TRP A 88 -4.37 1.68 22.13
N GLN A 89 -4.78 0.41 22.16
CA GLN A 89 -3.93 -0.71 21.74
C GLN A 89 -3.73 -0.78 20.22
N VAL A 90 -4.73 -0.38 19.44
CA VAL A 90 -4.65 -0.38 17.97
C VAL A 90 -3.93 0.87 17.46
N ASN A 91 -4.39 2.06 17.86
CA ASN A 91 -3.82 3.32 17.42
C ASN A 91 -4.18 4.46 18.39
N PRO A 92 -3.21 5.00 19.15
CA PRO A 92 -3.50 6.05 20.14
C PRO A 92 -4.08 7.33 19.51
N ILE A 93 -3.84 7.60 18.23
CA ILE A 93 -4.40 8.79 17.56
C ILE A 93 -5.94 8.67 17.44
N GLU A 94 -6.47 7.47 17.19
CA GLU A 94 -7.91 7.25 17.08
C GLU A 94 -8.64 7.47 18.40
N PHE A 95 -7.99 7.13 19.52
CA PHE A 95 -8.49 7.45 20.86
C PHE A 95 -8.68 8.98 21.04
N PHE A 96 -7.72 9.79 20.58
CA PHE A 96 -7.84 11.25 20.67
C PHE A 96 -8.91 11.80 19.71
N ILE A 97 -9.03 11.24 18.50
CA ILE A 97 -10.09 11.62 17.55
C ILE A 97 -11.47 11.34 18.15
N PHE A 98 -11.65 10.20 18.80
CA PHE A 98 -12.89 9.85 19.49
C PHE A 98 -13.24 10.88 20.58
N TRP A 99 -12.30 11.18 21.48
CA TRP A 99 -12.53 12.16 22.55
C TRP A 99 -12.77 13.57 22.02
N ALA A 100 -12.06 13.98 20.96
CA ALA A 100 -12.32 15.26 20.31
C ALA A 100 -13.76 15.34 19.79
N GLY A 101 -14.26 14.27 19.15
CA GLY A 101 -15.65 14.18 18.71
C GLY A 101 -16.67 14.26 19.84
N VAL A 102 -16.42 13.51 20.93
CA VAL A 102 -17.29 13.51 22.13
C VAL A 102 -17.34 14.90 22.78
N LEU A 103 -16.18 15.53 23.00
CA LEU A 103 -16.10 16.85 23.62
C LEU A 103 -16.80 17.91 22.76
N VAL A 104 -16.55 17.93 21.45
CA VAL A 104 -17.20 18.89 20.54
C VAL A 104 -18.71 18.67 20.48
N THR A 105 -19.18 17.42 20.51
CA THR A 105 -20.61 17.10 20.53
C THR A 105 -21.29 17.58 21.82
N ILE A 106 -20.62 17.44 22.97
CA ILE A 106 -21.17 17.85 24.27
C ILE A 106 -21.19 19.37 24.44
N PHE A 107 -20.11 20.07 24.04
CA PHE A 107 -19.95 21.50 24.28
C PHE A 107 -20.46 22.40 23.15
N SER A 108 -20.71 21.84 21.96
CA SER A 108 -21.18 22.59 20.80
C SER A 108 -22.44 21.94 20.23
N ASN A 109 -22.36 21.32 19.06
CA ASN A 109 -23.47 20.64 18.41
C ASN A 109 -22.98 19.29 17.86
N ILE A 110 -23.92 18.36 17.69
CA ILE A 110 -23.65 17.04 17.11
C ILE A 110 -23.08 17.13 15.70
N GLU A 111 -23.50 18.11 14.90
CA GLU A 111 -23.00 18.34 13.53
C GLU A 111 -21.49 18.63 13.53
N TYR A 112 -21.04 19.52 14.42
CA TYR A 112 -19.62 19.84 14.53
C TYR A 112 -18.79 18.66 15.05
N GLY A 113 -19.34 17.86 15.96
CA GLY A 113 -18.67 16.63 16.43
C GLY A 113 -18.45 15.62 15.29
N ILE A 114 -19.44 15.47 14.41
CA ILE A 114 -19.34 14.63 13.21
C ILE A 114 -18.27 15.19 12.25
N TYR A 115 -18.27 16.50 11.97
CA TYR A 115 -17.26 17.09 11.09
C TYR A 115 -15.84 16.91 11.62
N VAL A 116 -15.62 17.15 12.92
CA VAL A 116 -14.30 17.01 13.55
C VAL A 116 -13.78 15.57 13.42
N THR A 117 -14.62 14.58 13.68
CA THR A 117 -14.21 13.16 13.61
C THR A 117 -13.91 12.71 12.18
N ILE A 118 -14.79 13.04 11.22
CA ILE A 118 -14.60 12.69 9.81
C ILE A 118 -13.35 13.36 9.23
N ILE A 119 -13.21 14.67 9.43
CA ILE A 119 -12.06 15.42 8.90
C ILE A 119 -10.76 14.94 9.54
N SER A 120 -10.73 14.73 10.86
CA SER A 120 -9.52 14.26 11.54
C SER A 120 -9.13 12.83 11.12
N SER A 121 -10.11 11.94 10.94
CA SER A 121 -9.86 10.58 10.45
C SER A 121 -9.35 10.59 9.00
N GLY A 122 -9.98 11.40 8.14
CA GLY A 122 -9.54 11.59 6.75
C GLY A 122 -8.14 12.21 6.66
N ALA A 123 -7.85 13.22 7.49
CA ALA A 123 -6.52 13.82 7.57
C ALA A 123 -5.46 12.81 8.03
N LEU A 124 -5.77 11.96 9.02
CA LEU A 124 -4.88 10.88 9.46
C LEU A 124 -4.60 9.88 8.35
N LEU A 125 -5.64 9.48 7.59
CA LEU A 125 -5.49 8.60 6.43
C LEU A 125 -4.57 9.23 5.37
N LEU A 126 -4.84 10.48 4.97
CA LEU A 126 -4.02 11.19 3.99
C LEU A 126 -2.58 11.36 4.46
N PHE A 127 -2.38 11.65 5.74
CA PHE A 127 -1.04 11.76 6.32
C PHE A 127 -0.28 10.43 6.29
N ARG A 128 -0.96 9.31 6.58
CA ARG A 128 -0.36 7.97 6.48
C ARG A 128 0.06 7.63 5.06
N ILE A 129 -0.81 7.93 4.08
CA ILE A 129 -0.50 7.71 2.66
C ILE A 129 0.69 8.59 2.25
N ALA A 130 0.66 9.89 2.56
CA ALA A 130 1.72 10.84 2.19
C ALA A 130 3.08 10.51 2.83
N LYS A 131 3.09 9.99 4.06
CA LYS A 131 4.30 9.61 4.79
C LYS A 131 4.72 8.15 4.58
N ALA A 132 4.11 7.45 3.63
CA ALA A 132 4.50 6.08 3.31
C ALA A 132 5.98 6.05 2.88
N ARG A 133 6.75 5.10 3.44
CA ARG A 133 8.19 4.98 3.21
C ARG A 133 8.50 3.75 2.38
N GLY A 134 9.48 3.87 1.51
CA GLY A 134 10.04 2.73 0.78
C GLY A 134 11.35 2.30 1.40
N GLN A 135 11.72 1.05 1.13
CA GLN A 135 12.84 0.38 1.77
C GLN A 135 13.75 -0.21 0.70
N PHE A 136 15.06 -0.06 0.89
CA PHE A 136 16.02 -0.87 0.14
C PHE A 136 16.05 -2.26 0.74
N VAL A 137 15.98 -3.28 -0.09
CA VAL A 137 15.92 -4.68 0.33
C VAL A 137 17.14 -5.45 -0.16
N GLY A 138 17.61 -6.37 0.67
CA GLY A 138 18.68 -7.31 0.35
C GLY A 138 18.16 -8.75 0.39
N ARG A 139 18.89 -9.66 -0.25
CA ARG A 139 18.55 -11.08 -0.31
C ARG A 139 19.00 -11.80 0.96
N VAL A 140 18.13 -12.65 1.49
CA VAL A 140 18.40 -13.58 2.58
C VAL A 140 17.98 -14.97 2.12
N ILE A 141 18.89 -15.93 2.25
CA ILE A 141 18.60 -17.34 1.98
C ILE A 141 18.02 -17.93 3.26
N ILE A 142 16.77 -18.39 3.22
CA ILE A 142 16.15 -19.06 4.36
C ILE A 142 15.96 -20.53 4.08
N GLN A 143 16.06 -21.32 5.15
CA GLN A 143 15.83 -22.76 5.14
C GLN A 143 14.64 -23.05 6.05
N GLN A 144 13.68 -23.81 5.54
CA GLN A 144 12.59 -24.32 6.37
C GLN A 144 13.06 -25.60 7.08
N VAL A 145 13.12 -25.53 8.40
CA VAL A 145 13.49 -26.65 9.27
C VAL A 145 12.24 -27.09 10.02
N LYS A 146 11.85 -28.37 9.92
CA LYS A 146 10.86 -28.95 10.82
C LYS A 146 11.59 -29.42 12.08
N LEU A 147 11.25 -28.83 13.22
CA LEU A 147 11.74 -29.27 14.52
C LEU A 147 10.95 -30.52 14.94
N PHE A 148 11.36 -31.69 14.47
CA PHE A 148 11.01 -32.95 15.11
C PHE A 148 12.15 -33.34 16.06
N ALA A 149 11.82 -34.02 17.15
CA ALA A 149 12.80 -34.44 18.14
C ALA A 149 13.96 -35.21 17.46
N ASP A 150 15.17 -34.71 17.68
CA ASP A 150 16.48 -35.25 17.34
C ASP A 150 16.96 -35.33 15.87
N ASP A 151 16.11 -35.10 14.85
CA ASP A 151 16.54 -35.10 13.43
C ASP A 151 16.19 -33.79 12.69
N TYR A 152 17.23 -33.12 12.15
CA TYR A 152 17.10 -31.92 11.33
C TYR A 152 16.99 -32.30 9.84
N GLU A 153 15.77 -32.33 9.31
CA GLU A 153 15.56 -32.53 7.87
C GLU A 153 15.52 -31.17 7.14
N HIS A 154 16.49 -30.92 6.26
CA HIS A 154 16.52 -29.73 5.40
C HIS A 154 15.55 -29.91 4.23
N LEU A 155 14.37 -29.26 4.30
CA LEU A 155 13.31 -29.51 3.32
C LEU A 155 13.43 -28.65 2.06
N THR A 156 13.59 -27.33 2.22
CA THR A 156 13.62 -26.40 1.09
C THR A 156 14.36 -25.12 1.43
N THR A 157 15.20 -24.66 0.50
CA THR A 157 15.84 -23.35 0.53
C THR A 157 15.05 -22.37 -0.33
N ARG A 158 14.70 -21.19 0.18
CA ARG A 158 14.06 -20.12 -0.60
C ARG A 158 14.69 -18.77 -0.33
N ASN A 159 14.68 -17.89 -1.33
CA ASN A 159 15.14 -16.52 -1.17
C ASN A 159 14.02 -15.66 -0.60
N ILE A 160 14.35 -14.78 0.33
CA ILE A 160 13.48 -13.72 0.82
C ILE A 160 14.23 -12.40 0.74
N TYR A 161 13.50 -11.34 0.42
CA TYR A 161 14.03 -9.98 0.40
C TYR A 161 13.59 -9.21 1.65
N VAL A 162 14.57 -8.88 2.48
CA VAL A 162 14.39 -8.21 3.79
C VAL A 162 14.98 -6.79 3.72
N PRO A 163 14.36 -5.78 4.36
CA PRO A 163 14.90 -4.43 4.41
C PRO A 163 16.31 -4.38 5.00
N LEU A 164 17.19 -3.58 4.39
CA LEU A 164 18.57 -3.39 4.86
C LEU A 164 18.65 -2.66 6.21
N ASP A 165 17.59 -1.94 6.59
CA ASP A 165 17.50 -1.14 7.81
C ASP A 165 16.70 -1.81 8.95
N HIS A 166 16.21 -3.04 8.73
CA HIS A 166 15.36 -3.79 9.67
C HIS A 166 14.13 -3.01 10.18
N SER A 167 13.67 -2.03 9.40
CA SER A 167 12.54 -1.19 9.79
C SER A 167 11.20 -1.93 9.85
N ASP A 168 11.16 -3.16 9.33
CA ASP A 168 10.05 -4.10 9.42
C ASP A 168 9.99 -4.89 10.75
N GLY A 169 10.96 -4.70 11.65
CA GLY A 169 11.05 -5.45 12.91
C GLY A 169 11.63 -6.84 12.75
N SER A 170 12.28 -7.14 11.62
CA SER A 170 13.06 -8.36 11.43
C SER A 170 14.24 -8.45 12.41
N ASN A 171 14.73 -9.67 12.64
CA ASN A 171 15.81 -9.90 13.60
C ASN A 171 17.10 -9.15 13.15
N PRO A 172 17.64 -8.22 13.96
CA PRO A 172 18.79 -7.41 13.60
C PRO A 172 20.09 -8.20 13.39
N THR A 173 20.15 -9.46 13.85
CA THR A 173 21.31 -10.34 13.60
C THR A 173 21.37 -10.82 12.15
N ILE A 174 20.26 -10.82 11.41
CA ILE A 174 20.23 -11.24 10.01
C ILE A 174 20.73 -10.08 9.17
N ILE A 175 21.88 -10.21 8.50
CA ILE A 175 22.42 -9.16 7.62
C ILE A 175 22.02 -9.50 6.18
N PRO A 176 21.10 -8.76 5.55
CA PRO A 176 20.70 -9.05 4.18
C PRO A 176 21.84 -8.76 3.20
N ILE A 177 22.02 -9.63 2.21
CA ILE A 177 23.04 -9.45 1.18
C ILE A 177 22.54 -8.40 0.19
N SER A 178 23.20 -7.25 0.17
CA SER A 178 22.93 -6.23 -0.85
C SER A 178 23.32 -6.75 -2.23
N PRO A 179 22.51 -6.52 -3.28
CA PRO A 179 22.80 -6.95 -4.64
C PRO A 179 24.17 -6.49 -5.18
N GLY A 180 24.71 -5.39 -4.68
CA GLY A 180 26.06 -4.92 -5.00
C GLY A 180 26.24 -4.44 -6.44
N ASN A 181 27.47 -3.99 -6.78
CA ASN A 181 27.87 -3.61 -8.14
C ASN A 181 26.95 -2.61 -8.86
N GLY A 182 26.35 -1.69 -8.10
CA GLY A 182 25.46 -0.67 -8.66
C GLY A 182 24.09 -1.18 -9.08
N ILE A 183 23.68 -2.36 -8.60
CA ILE A 183 22.29 -2.84 -8.64
C ILE A 183 21.62 -2.45 -7.33
N PHE A 184 20.38 -1.96 -7.38
CA PHE A 184 19.57 -1.64 -6.20
C PHE A 184 18.20 -2.27 -6.31
N ILE A 185 17.67 -2.79 -5.20
CA ILE A 185 16.30 -3.26 -5.10
C ILE A 185 15.56 -2.36 -4.11
N TYR A 186 14.51 -1.69 -4.58
CA TYR A 186 13.71 -0.78 -3.79
C TYR A 186 12.27 -1.24 -3.73
N ARG A 187 11.74 -1.41 -2.52
CA ARG A 187 10.38 -1.86 -2.27
C ARG A 187 9.45 -0.70 -1.94
N LEU A 188 8.37 -0.63 -2.70
CA LEU A 188 7.25 0.27 -2.47
C LEU A 188 6.18 -0.47 -1.66
N ASN A 189 6.00 -0.07 -0.39
CA ASN A 189 5.08 -0.73 0.52
C ASN A 189 3.61 -0.29 0.36
N GLU A 190 3.35 0.78 -0.39
CA GLU A 190 2.02 1.37 -0.57
C GLU A 190 1.84 1.84 -2.01
N SER A 191 0.61 2.17 -2.40
CA SER A 191 0.32 2.75 -3.72
C SER A 191 1.18 3.99 -4.01
N PHE A 192 1.73 4.09 -5.22
CA PHE A 192 2.61 5.17 -5.63
C PHE A 192 1.79 6.30 -6.26
N LEU A 193 1.47 7.31 -5.45
CA LEU A 193 0.52 8.38 -5.77
C LEU A 193 1.17 9.75 -5.61
N TYR A 194 0.53 10.80 -6.10
CA TYR A 194 0.99 12.18 -5.95
C TYR A 194 1.45 12.55 -4.52
N PRO A 195 0.70 12.23 -3.43
CA PRO A 195 1.08 12.67 -2.09
C PRO A 195 2.38 12.07 -1.57
N ASN A 196 2.78 10.88 -2.04
CA ASN A 196 3.94 10.14 -1.52
C ASN A 196 5.06 9.92 -2.54
N ALA A 197 4.79 10.12 -3.84
CA ALA A 197 5.75 9.88 -4.92
C ALA A 197 7.10 10.59 -4.70
N ASN A 198 7.07 11.88 -4.34
CA ASN A 198 8.28 12.64 -4.06
C ASN A 198 9.06 12.07 -2.87
N HIS A 199 8.36 11.64 -1.81
CA HIS A 199 9.02 11.11 -0.61
C HIS A 199 9.76 9.79 -0.90
N TYR A 200 9.12 8.88 -1.65
CA TYR A 200 9.75 7.63 -2.10
C TYR A 200 10.99 7.89 -2.96
N ILE A 201 10.84 8.76 -3.96
CA ILE A 201 11.88 9.02 -4.94
C ILE A 201 13.08 9.76 -4.35
N GLU A 202 12.86 10.74 -3.49
CA GLU A 202 13.95 11.50 -2.88
C GLU A 202 14.86 10.57 -2.06
N LEU A 203 14.27 9.70 -1.24
CA LEU A 203 15.00 8.68 -0.48
C LEU A 203 15.74 7.70 -1.40
N LEU A 204 15.10 7.27 -2.48
CA LEU A 204 15.69 6.38 -3.46
C LEU A 204 16.92 7.02 -4.12
N VAL A 205 16.79 8.25 -4.62
CA VAL A 205 17.86 8.94 -5.35
C VAL A 205 19.00 9.32 -4.42
N GLU A 206 18.69 9.80 -3.21
CA GLU A 206 19.69 10.15 -2.21
C GLU A 206 20.57 8.96 -1.84
N GLN A 207 19.97 7.80 -1.58
CA GLN A 207 20.73 6.59 -1.25
C GLN A 207 21.56 6.11 -2.44
N ILE A 208 21.01 6.10 -3.65
CA ILE A 208 21.75 5.72 -4.86
C ILE A 208 22.96 6.64 -5.05
N PHE A 209 22.80 7.96 -4.91
CA PHE A 209 23.91 8.92 -5.08
C PHE A 209 24.97 8.80 -3.97
N ARG A 210 24.56 8.35 -2.79
CA ARG A 210 25.46 8.07 -1.67
C ARG A 210 26.28 6.79 -1.88
N GLU A 211 25.69 5.75 -2.46
CA GLU A 211 26.34 4.46 -2.65
C GLU A 211 27.03 4.28 -4.02
N THR A 212 26.72 5.12 -5.00
CA THR A 212 27.32 5.05 -6.34
C THR A 212 28.18 6.26 -6.66
N LYS A 213 29.07 6.10 -7.65
CA LYS A 213 29.82 7.21 -8.24
C LYS A 213 29.17 7.71 -9.53
N PRO A 214 29.29 9.01 -9.86
CA PRO A 214 28.82 9.54 -11.13
C PRO A 214 29.64 8.95 -12.28
N GLY A 215 29.00 8.65 -13.41
CA GLY A 215 29.67 8.06 -14.58
C GLY A 215 30.68 9.01 -15.23
N LYS A 216 30.41 10.33 -15.17
CA LYS A 216 31.36 11.38 -15.51
C LYS A 216 31.76 12.14 -14.25
N ARG A 217 33.06 12.18 -13.92
CA ARG A 217 33.58 12.95 -12.76
C ARG A 217 33.32 14.46 -12.91
N ASN A 218 33.34 14.98 -14.13
CA ASN A 218 33.04 16.39 -14.43
C ASN A 218 32.13 16.49 -15.66
N PRO A 219 30.80 16.44 -15.49
CA PRO A 219 29.87 16.47 -16.61
C PRO A 219 29.77 17.83 -17.32
N TYR A 220 30.13 18.93 -16.64
CA TYR A 220 29.97 20.31 -17.15
C TYR A 220 31.30 20.96 -17.55
N GLY A 221 32.44 20.29 -17.38
CA GLY A 221 33.75 20.87 -17.73
C GLY A 221 34.08 22.11 -16.88
N SER A 222 33.69 23.30 -17.34
CA SER A 222 33.95 24.59 -16.69
C SER A 222 32.89 24.93 -15.64
N LEU A 223 33.29 25.71 -14.62
CA LEU A 223 32.40 26.20 -13.56
C LEU A 223 31.23 27.05 -14.10
N GLY A 224 31.41 27.71 -15.24
CA GLY A 224 30.38 28.55 -15.87
C GLY A 224 29.27 27.78 -16.59
N GLU A 225 29.52 26.52 -16.96
CA GLU A 225 28.53 25.64 -17.60
C GLU A 225 27.69 24.87 -16.56
N GLN A 226 28.04 25.00 -15.28
CA GLN A 226 27.38 24.31 -14.20
C GLN A 226 26.07 25.01 -13.80
N PRO A 227 24.96 24.27 -13.65
CA PRO A 227 23.72 24.81 -13.14
C PRO A 227 23.91 25.44 -11.74
N TRP A 228 23.20 26.55 -11.49
CA TRP A 228 23.31 27.34 -10.25
C TRP A 228 22.96 26.56 -8.97
N ASN A 229 22.25 25.44 -9.08
CA ASN A 229 21.83 24.60 -7.96
C ASN A 229 22.86 23.53 -7.55
N LEU A 230 23.96 23.36 -8.30
CA LEU A 230 25.00 22.39 -8.00
C LEU A 230 26.14 23.04 -7.21
N LYS A 231 26.32 22.61 -5.96
CA LYS A 231 27.46 23.02 -5.12
C LYS A 231 28.69 22.20 -5.51
N THR A 232 29.55 22.73 -6.36
CA THR A 232 30.91 22.19 -6.54
C THR A 232 31.92 22.93 -5.68
N SER A 233 32.99 22.25 -5.28
CA SER A 233 34.13 22.93 -4.66
C SER A 233 34.86 23.79 -5.70
N ARG A 234 35.21 25.03 -5.32
CA ARG A 234 35.96 25.98 -6.17
C ARG A 234 37.35 25.48 -6.63
N HIS A 235 37.84 24.37 -6.09
CA HIS A 235 39.11 23.73 -6.43
C HIS A 235 38.88 22.30 -6.97
N PRO A 236 38.57 22.13 -8.27
CA PRO A 236 38.31 20.81 -8.85
C PRO A 236 39.54 19.91 -8.84
N GLU A 237 40.75 20.46 -9.03
CA GLU A 237 42.00 19.69 -9.15
C GLU A 237 42.41 18.97 -7.86
N ARG A 238 42.13 19.54 -6.68
CA ARG A 238 42.48 18.91 -5.40
C ARG A 238 41.61 17.69 -5.06
N ASN A 239 40.44 17.58 -5.69
CA ASN A 239 39.52 16.44 -5.55
C ASN A 239 39.68 15.38 -6.66
N GLN A 240 40.41 15.68 -7.74
CA GLN A 240 40.63 14.73 -8.84
C GLN A 240 41.47 13.51 -8.43
N GLN A 241 42.23 13.61 -7.33
CA GLN A 241 43.14 12.58 -6.83
C GLN A 241 42.51 11.53 -5.88
N LYS A 242 41.25 11.70 -5.44
CA LYS A 242 40.58 10.66 -4.65
C LYS A 242 39.86 9.70 -5.60
N ASP A 243 40.44 8.51 -5.79
CA ASP A 243 39.73 7.44 -6.47
C ASP A 243 38.50 7.04 -5.66
N ASP A 244 37.32 7.34 -6.21
CA ASP A 244 36.04 6.91 -5.66
C ASP A 244 35.88 5.40 -5.90
N SER A 245 35.95 4.63 -4.82
CA SER A 245 35.84 3.17 -4.82
C SER A 245 34.40 2.68 -5.01
N ARG A 246 33.41 3.58 -5.02
CA ARG A 246 32.00 3.21 -5.22
C ARG A 246 31.74 2.68 -6.64
N PRO A 247 30.81 1.75 -6.81
CA PRO A 247 30.41 1.27 -8.14
C PRO A 247 29.63 2.33 -8.91
N CYS A 248 29.61 2.22 -10.24
CA CYS A 248 28.69 3.02 -11.06
C CYS A 248 27.29 2.41 -11.02
N LEU A 249 26.24 3.22 -10.96
CA LEU A 249 24.86 2.74 -11.06
C LEU A 249 24.65 1.96 -12.36
N HIS A 250 24.09 0.75 -12.29
CA HIS A 250 23.85 -0.13 -13.43
C HIS A 250 22.37 -0.44 -13.63
N ALA A 251 21.70 -0.96 -12.59
CA ALA A 251 20.29 -1.32 -12.67
C ALA A 251 19.54 -0.94 -11.39
N LEU A 252 18.25 -0.66 -11.54
CA LEU A 252 17.31 -0.41 -10.46
C LEU A 252 16.13 -1.36 -10.61
N ILE A 253 15.88 -2.17 -9.59
CA ILE A 253 14.74 -3.07 -9.48
C ILE A 253 13.74 -2.43 -8.53
N LEU A 254 12.53 -2.20 -9.00
CA LEU A 254 11.42 -1.72 -8.19
C LEU A 254 10.45 -2.87 -7.90
N ASP A 255 10.27 -3.17 -6.62
CA ASP A 255 9.27 -4.11 -6.16
C ASP A 255 7.91 -3.40 -6.03
N PHE A 256 7.00 -3.72 -6.95
CA PHE A 256 5.63 -3.22 -7.02
C PHE A 256 4.62 -4.18 -6.38
N THR A 257 5.05 -5.24 -5.69
CA THR A 257 4.14 -6.20 -5.04
C THR A 257 3.17 -5.51 -4.07
N GLY A 258 3.60 -4.45 -3.37
CA GLY A 258 2.77 -3.64 -2.47
C GLY A 258 1.99 -2.50 -3.15
N VAL A 259 2.16 -2.29 -4.47
CA VAL A 259 1.60 -1.15 -5.19
C VAL A 259 0.31 -1.57 -5.89
N ALA A 260 -0.83 -1.11 -5.38
CA ALA A 260 -2.12 -1.37 -6.02
C ALA A 260 -2.42 -0.37 -7.15
N HIS A 261 -2.07 0.90 -6.94
CA HIS A 261 -2.39 2.01 -7.84
C HIS A 261 -1.17 2.90 -8.11
N LEU A 262 -1.15 3.45 -9.33
CA LEU A 262 -0.19 4.43 -9.82
C LEU A 262 -0.98 5.53 -10.53
N ASP A 263 -0.77 6.78 -10.12
CA ASP A 263 -1.38 7.93 -10.78
C ASP A 263 -0.43 8.57 -11.80
N ILE A 264 -0.96 9.50 -12.59
CA ILE A 264 -0.21 10.18 -13.67
C ILE A 264 0.99 10.93 -13.10
N THR A 265 0.83 11.61 -11.96
CA THR A 265 1.91 12.39 -11.35
C THR A 265 3.02 11.49 -10.82
N GLY A 266 2.68 10.36 -10.20
CA GLY A 266 3.65 9.34 -9.82
C GLY A 266 4.38 8.78 -11.05
N LEU A 267 3.65 8.43 -12.10
CA LEU A 267 4.25 7.93 -13.34
C LEU A 267 5.25 8.94 -13.95
N GLN A 268 4.88 10.22 -13.98
CA GLN A 268 5.76 11.30 -14.44
C GLN A 268 7.01 11.42 -13.56
N ASN A 269 6.86 11.28 -12.24
CA ASN A 269 7.98 11.28 -11.30
C ASN A 269 8.99 10.17 -11.62
N LEU A 270 8.53 8.94 -11.89
CA LEU A 270 9.40 7.84 -12.30
C LEU A 270 10.17 8.15 -13.59
N VAL A 271 9.52 8.80 -14.57
CA VAL A 271 10.18 9.21 -15.82
C VAL A 271 11.28 10.24 -15.56
N ASP A 272 11.02 11.20 -14.67
CA ASP A 272 11.98 12.25 -14.35
C ASP A 272 13.18 11.70 -13.57
N VAL A 273 12.94 10.74 -12.67
CA VAL A 273 14.00 10.00 -11.97
C VAL A 273 14.83 9.17 -12.92
N ARG A 274 14.20 8.46 -13.87
CA ARG A 274 14.93 7.74 -14.93
C ARG A 274 15.89 8.68 -15.65
N ARG A 275 15.40 9.84 -16.10
CA ARG A 275 16.24 10.86 -16.77
C ARG A 275 17.32 11.43 -15.86
N GLN A 276 17.07 11.53 -14.56
CA GLN A 276 18.08 11.99 -13.58
C GLN A 276 19.17 10.95 -13.38
N LEU A 277 18.80 9.68 -13.17
CA LEU A 277 19.73 8.58 -12.98
C LEU A 277 20.53 8.29 -14.25
N ASP A 278 19.92 8.36 -15.43
CA ASP A 278 20.61 8.18 -16.71
C ASP A 278 21.70 9.25 -16.93
N ARG A 279 21.38 10.51 -16.61
CA ARG A 279 22.36 11.61 -16.66
C ARG A 279 23.48 11.44 -15.65
N TYR A 280 23.15 10.99 -14.43
CA TYR A 280 24.13 10.75 -13.37
C TYR A 280 25.10 9.60 -13.72
N ALA A 281 24.57 8.48 -14.21
CA ALA A 281 25.35 7.32 -14.61
C ALA A 281 26.06 7.52 -15.97
N ASN A 282 25.68 8.56 -16.74
CA ASN A 282 26.14 8.80 -18.12
C ASN A 282 25.95 7.57 -19.02
N LYS A 283 24.90 6.81 -18.76
CA LYS A 283 24.43 5.65 -19.53
C LYS A 283 22.96 5.44 -19.22
N LYS A 284 22.25 4.67 -20.04
CA LYS A 284 20.90 4.24 -19.69
C LYS A 284 20.98 3.22 -18.56
N VAL A 285 20.27 3.49 -17.47
CA VAL A 285 20.13 2.58 -16.33
C VAL A 285 19.03 1.57 -16.68
N ASN A 286 19.23 0.30 -16.36
CA ASN A 286 18.21 -0.72 -16.57
C ASN A 286 17.17 -0.66 -15.44
N TRP A 287 15.90 -0.45 -15.79
CA TRP A 287 14.79 -0.36 -14.83
C TRP A 287 13.95 -1.62 -14.88
N HIS A 288 14.00 -2.43 -13.84
CA HIS A 288 13.23 -3.65 -13.71
C HIS A 288 12.05 -3.44 -12.76
N PHE A 289 10.90 -4.01 -13.08
CA PHE A 289 9.71 -3.97 -12.23
C PHE A 289 9.27 -5.39 -11.90
N ALA A 290 9.11 -5.70 -10.61
CA ALA A 290 8.64 -6.99 -10.12
C ALA A 290 7.27 -6.86 -9.44
N GLY A 291 6.47 -7.92 -9.41
CA GLY A 291 5.22 -7.96 -8.62
C GLY A 291 4.07 -7.11 -9.17
N LEU A 292 4.05 -6.81 -10.47
CA LEU A 292 2.97 -6.04 -11.09
C LEU A 292 1.68 -6.86 -11.22
N SER A 293 0.87 -6.83 -10.17
CA SER A 293 -0.39 -7.58 -10.11
C SER A 293 -1.51 -6.94 -10.96
N ASN A 294 -1.50 -5.61 -11.13
CA ASN A 294 -2.58 -4.88 -11.82
C ASN A 294 -2.21 -4.58 -13.29
N PRO A 295 -2.99 -5.04 -14.30
CA PRO A 295 -2.74 -4.76 -15.72
C PRO A 295 -2.66 -3.28 -16.07
N TRP A 296 -3.41 -2.43 -15.37
CA TRP A 296 -3.41 -0.98 -15.60
C TRP A 296 -2.07 -0.34 -15.20
N LEU A 297 -1.40 -0.82 -14.14
CA LEU A 297 -0.06 -0.37 -13.76
C LEU A 297 0.93 -0.65 -14.88
N LYS A 298 0.90 -1.87 -15.40
CA LYS A 298 1.77 -2.31 -16.50
C LYS A 298 1.52 -1.47 -17.74
N ARG A 299 0.26 -1.25 -18.12
CA ARG A 299 -0.10 -0.37 -19.25
C ARG A 299 0.41 1.06 -19.05
N ALA A 300 0.29 1.62 -17.85
CA ALA A 300 0.78 2.96 -17.54
C ALA A 300 2.31 3.06 -17.70
N LEU A 301 3.06 2.12 -17.13
CA LEU A 301 4.52 2.06 -17.24
C LEU A 301 4.98 1.91 -18.71
N VAL A 302 4.33 1.03 -19.47
CA VAL A 302 4.61 0.85 -20.90
C VAL A 302 4.33 2.13 -21.70
N SER A 303 3.28 2.88 -21.36
CA SER A 303 2.91 4.09 -22.11
C SER A 303 3.96 5.20 -22.07
N VAL A 304 4.81 5.23 -21.03
CA VAL A 304 5.94 6.19 -20.89
C VAL A 304 7.29 5.58 -21.27
N GLY A 305 7.27 4.39 -21.87
CA GLY A 305 8.45 3.72 -22.41
C GLY A 305 9.26 2.94 -21.37
N PHE A 306 8.68 2.54 -20.22
CA PHE A 306 9.31 1.50 -19.40
C PHE A 306 9.08 0.12 -20.04
N GLY A 307 10.13 -0.70 -20.07
CA GLY A 307 10.14 -2.03 -20.70
C GLY A 307 10.12 -2.05 -22.23
N SER A 308 10.44 -0.94 -22.89
CA SER A 308 10.78 -0.99 -24.31
C SER A 308 12.20 -1.52 -24.48
N SER A 309 12.39 -2.60 -25.26
CA SER A 309 13.73 -2.99 -25.73
C SER A 309 14.27 -1.93 -26.68
N GLU A 310 15.58 -1.70 -26.66
CA GLU A 310 16.25 -0.87 -27.69
C GLU A 310 16.17 -1.52 -29.08
N GLU A 311 16.04 -2.85 -29.14
CA GLU A 311 16.05 -3.63 -30.38
C GLU A 311 14.65 -4.05 -30.86
N GLY A 312 13.57 -3.60 -30.21
CA GLY A 312 12.19 -3.94 -30.60
C GLY A 312 11.78 -5.41 -30.38
N HIS A 313 12.69 -6.28 -29.94
CA HIS A 313 12.38 -7.67 -29.59
C HIS A 313 11.64 -7.76 -28.25
N THR A 314 10.55 -8.52 -28.24
CA THR A 314 9.75 -8.81 -27.05
C THR A 314 10.19 -10.15 -26.47
N VAL A 315 10.54 -10.17 -25.18
CA VAL A 315 10.89 -11.41 -24.47
C VAL A 315 9.66 -11.84 -23.67
N PHE A 316 9.19 -13.06 -23.91
CA PHE A 316 8.01 -13.63 -23.25
C PHE A 316 8.43 -14.73 -22.25
N SER A 317 8.11 -14.56 -20.97
CA SER A 317 8.06 -15.69 -20.03
C SER A 317 6.81 -16.53 -20.33
N VAL A 318 7.01 -17.82 -20.58
CA VAL A 318 5.99 -18.74 -21.06
C VAL A 318 5.76 -19.86 -20.06
N ALA A 319 4.50 -20.14 -19.72
CA ALA A 319 4.10 -21.32 -18.98
C ALA A 319 4.04 -22.52 -19.92
N ASN A 320 4.60 -23.64 -19.44
CA ASN A 320 4.40 -24.93 -20.05
C ASN A 320 3.08 -25.50 -19.52
N ILE A 321 2.05 -25.51 -20.36
CA ILE A 321 0.80 -26.19 -20.05
C ILE A 321 0.93 -27.62 -20.59
N HIS A 322 1.07 -28.58 -19.68
CA HIS A 322 0.88 -29.99 -20.01
C HIS A 322 -0.62 -30.23 -20.05
N ASP A 323 -1.21 -30.05 -21.23
CA ASP A 323 -2.61 -30.34 -21.44
C ASP A 323 -2.74 -31.87 -21.57
N HIS A 324 -3.41 -32.52 -20.60
CA HIS A 324 -3.98 -33.86 -20.79
C HIS A 324 -5.16 -33.72 -21.75
N ILE A 325 -4.90 -33.43 -23.03
CA ILE A 325 -5.91 -33.52 -24.08
C ILE A 325 -5.94 -35.00 -24.48
N ASP A 326 -6.97 -35.72 -24.02
CA ASP A 326 -7.39 -37.03 -24.54
C ASP A 326 -7.88 -36.88 -25.99
N CYS A 327 -6.95 -36.59 -26.91
CA CYS A 327 -7.18 -36.70 -28.35
C CYS A 327 -6.06 -37.57 -28.90
N GLY A 328 -6.49 -38.74 -29.36
CA GLY A 328 -5.70 -39.85 -29.90
C GLY A 328 -4.32 -39.51 -30.47
N GLU A 329 -3.36 -40.27 -29.95
CA GLU A 329 -2.17 -40.80 -30.60
C GLU A 329 -1.29 -39.79 -31.39
N ASN A 330 -0.13 -39.50 -30.76
CA ASN A 330 1.03 -38.74 -31.22
C ASN A 330 0.91 -37.21 -31.14
N ASP A 331 1.28 -36.65 -29.98
CA ASP A 331 2.47 -35.80 -29.86
C ASP A 331 2.63 -35.27 -28.42
N ASN A 332 3.83 -35.38 -27.86
CA ASN A 332 4.24 -34.67 -26.64
C ASN A 332 4.42 -33.17 -26.95
N ALA A 333 3.38 -32.51 -27.46
CA ALA A 333 3.41 -31.10 -27.82
C ALA A 333 3.31 -30.25 -26.55
N VAL A 334 4.44 -29.71 -26.11
CA VAL A 334 4.48 -28.70 -25.04
C VAL A 334 3.80 -27.43 -25.55
N VAL A 335 2.61 -27.12 -25.03
CA VAL A 335 1.92 -25.88 -25.33
C VAL A 335 2.49 -24.77 -24.45
N LEU A 336 3.18 -23.85 -25.11
CA LEU A 336 3.80 -22.69 -24.50
C LEU A 336 2.79 -21.53 -24.50
N VAL A 337 2.22 -21.19 -23.34
CA VAL A 337 1.30 -20.05 -23.17
C VAL A 337 1.94 -18.92 -22.38
N PRO A 338 2.00 -17.67 -22.91
CA PRO A 338 2.58 -16.56 -22.16
C PRO A 338 1.83 -16.34 -20.84
N ILE A 339 2.58 -16.26 -19.73
CA ILE A 339 1.99 -16.09 -18.38
C ILE A 339 1.33 -14.70 -18.25
N LEU A 340 1.85 -13.71 -18.98
CA LEU A 340 1.34 -12.34 -18.99
C LEU A 340 1.11 -11.90 -20.44
N ASP A 341 -0.06 -11.32 -20.69
CA ASP A 341 -0.61 -10.94 -22.01
C ASP A 341 0.31 -10.02 -22.85
N ILE A 342 1.30 -9.37 -22.22
CA ILE A 342 2.29 -8.53 -22.89
C ILE A 342 3.59 -8.60 -22.09
N ASN A 343 4.34 -9.71 -22.11
CA ASN A 343 5.65 -9.69 -21.47
C ASN A 343 6.63 -8.86 -22.31
N ARG A 344 7.15 -7.81 -21.68
CA ARG A 344 8.05 -6.81 -22.26
C ARG A 344 9.34 -6.93 -21.44
N PRO A 345 10.52 -6.75 -22.04
CA PRO A 345 11.75 -6.86 -21.29
C PRO A 345 11.71 -5.93 -20.08
N LEU A 346 12.30 -6.35 -18.96
CA LEU A 346 12.37 -5.61 -17.70
C LEU A 346 11.09 -5.62 -16.83
N PHE A 347 10.06 -6.39 -17.18
CA PHE A 347 8.93 -6.70 -16.28
C PHE A 347 8.99 -8.17 -15.86
N HIS A 348 8.91 -8.41 -14.55
CA HIS A 348 9.15 -9.73 -13.95
C HIS A 348 8.01 -10.12 -13.02
N ALA A 349 7.77 -11.43 -12.90
CA ALA A 349 6.79 -11.93 -11.95
C ALA A 349 7.32 -11.77 -10.52
N ASP A 350 8.56 -12.22 -10.29
CA ASP A 350 9.20 -12.27 -8.98
C ASP A 350 10.50 -11.45 -8.93
N LEU A 351 10.93 -11.13 -7.71
CA LEU A 351 12.18 -10.40 -7.48
C LEU A 351 13.43 -11.21 -7.85
N ASP A 352 13.38 -12.53 -7.73
CA ASP A 352 14.49 -13.41 -8.11
C ASP A 352 14.75 -13.32 -9.63
N GLU A 353 13.70 -13.42 -10.45
CA GLU A 353 13.77 -13.25 -11.92
C GLU A 353 14.31 -11.85 -12.28
N ALA A 354 13.83 -10.82 -11.56
CA ALA A 354 14.29 -9.45 -11.76
C ALA A 354 15.77 -9.26 -11.44
N TYR A 355 16.24 -9.90 -10.37
CA TYR A 355 17.62 -9.85 -9.93
C TYR A 355 18.56 -10.57 -10.90
N GLU A 356 18.17 -11.76 -11.37
CA GLU A 356 18.95 -12.52 -12.37
C GLU A 356 19.06 -11.77 -13.70
N ALA A 357 17.97 -11.15 -14.16
CA ALA A 357 17.97 -10.33 -15.36
C ALA A 357 18.89 -9.11 -15.23
N ALA A 358 18.92 -8.46 -14.05
CA ALA A 358 19.79 -7.33 -13.77
C ALA A 358 21.27 -7.74 -13.69
N ILE A 359 21.58 -8.92 -13.15
CA ILE A 359 22.96 -9.45 -13.15
C ILE A 359 23.39 -9.79 -14.58
N THR A 360 22.52 -10.41 -15.36
CA THR A 360 22.84 -10.81 -16.75
C THR A 360 23.15 -9.61 -17.63
N SER A 361 22.62 -8.42 -17.32
CA SER A 361 22.97 -7.20 -18.04
C SER A 361 24.32 -6.60 -17.66
N LEU A 362 24.97 -7.06 -16.57
CA LEU A 362 26.30 -6.59 -16.19
C LEU A 362 27.37 -7.07 -17.19
N PRO A 363 28.42 -6.25 -17.44
CA PRO A 363 29.54 -6.69 -18.25
C PRO A 363 30.25 -7.91 -17.62
N ALA A 364 30.73 -8.84 -18.45
CA ALA A 364 31.25 -10.15 -18.03
C ALA A 364 32.36 -10.14 -16.95
N LYS A 365 33.08 -9.02 -16.80
CA LYS A 365 34.08 -8.86 -15.72
C LYS A 365 33.44 -8.63 -14.33
N GLU A 366 32.27 -8.01 -14.27
CA GLU A 366 31.56 -7.69 -13.02
C GLU A 366 30.68 -8.87 -12.57
N THR A 367 30.14 -9.65 -13.51
CA THR A 367 29.38 -10.88 -13.18
C THR A 367 30.22 -11.93 -12.47
N ALA A 368 31.47 -12.15 -12.92
CA ALA A 368 32.39 -13.11 -12.30
C ALA A 368 32.73 -12.77 -10.84
N ALA A 369 32.70 -11.48 -10.46
CA ALA A 369 32.93 -11.04 -9.09
C ALA A 369 31.75 -11.35 -8.15
N ILE A 370 30.51 -11.38 -8.66
CA ILE A 370 29.29 -11.67 -7.88
C ILE A 370 29.22 -13.16 -7.54
N PHE A 371 29.39 -14.04 -8.53
CA PHE A 371 29.30 -15.49 -8.34
C PHE A 371 30.39 -16.06 -7.41
N ASN A 372 31.53 -15.39 -7.31
CA ASN A 372 32.58 -15.78 -6.37
C ASN A 372 32.27 -15.38 -4.91
N ASN A 373 31.49 -14.32 -4.70
CA ASN A 373 31.07 -13.87 -3.36
C ASN A 373 29.79 -14.55 -2.85
N SER A 374 28.95 -15.13 -3.74
CA SER A 374 27.74 -15.86 -3.34
C SER A 374 27.99 -17.31 -2.91
N ASN A 375 29.18 -17.84 -3.18
CA ASN A 375 29.59 -19.22 -2.89
C ASN A 375 30.55 -19.32 -1.68
N ALA A 376 30.80 -18.21 -0.98
CA ALA A 376 31.53 -18.13 0.28
C ALA A 376 30.55 -17.78 1.40
#